data_AF-X0TKE0-F1
#
_entry.id   AF-X0TKE0-F1
#
_cell.length_a   1.000
_cell.length_b   1.000
_cell.length_c   1.000
_cell.angle_alpha   90.00
_cell.angle_beta   90.00
_cell.angle_gamma   90.00
#
_symmetry.space_group_name_H-M   'P 1'
#
loop_
_entity.id
_entity.type
_entity.pdbx_description
1 polymer ?
#
loop_
_entity_poly.entity_id
_entity_poly.type
_entity_poly.pdbx_seq_one_letter_code
_entity_poly.pdbx_strand_id
1 'polypeptide(L)' 'MKSTFASIVSSLPAEYADLRFEENRKIRIAYEGKELAQIATTLTSGGHVRAYANGGKAIA' A
#
# COMPACT_ATOMS: atom_id res chain seq x y z
N MET A 1 13.55 -5.22 0.65
CA MET A 1 12.17 -4.94 0.18
C MET A 1 11.95 -5.41 -1.26
N LYS A 2 12.64 -4.86 -2.27
CA LYS A 2 12.46 -5.31 -3.67
C LYS A 2 12.67 -6.82 -3.86
N SER A 3 13.73 -7.38 -3.28
CA SER A 3 14.01 -8.82 -3.30
C SER A 3 12.92 -9.65 -2.62
N THR A 4 12.41 -9.18 -1.48
CA THR A 4 11.29 -9.79 -0.74
C THR A 4 10.00 -9.78 -1.56
N PHE A 5 9.68 -8.69 -2.25
CA PHE A 5 8.50 -8.61 -3.12
C PHE A 5 8.63 -9.50 -4.34
N ALA A 6 9.83 -9.53 -4.95
CA ALA A 6 10.11 -10.43 -6.05
C ALA A 6 9.94 -11.90 -5.64
N SER A 7 10.43 -12.30 -4.46
CA SER A 7 10.26 -13.67 -3.97
C SER A 7 8.81 -14.04 -3.71
N ILE A 8 8.01 -13.12 -3.17
CA ILE A 8 6.56 -13.35 -2.96
C ILE A 8 5.88 -13.61 -4.30
N VAL A 9 6.03 -12.69 -5.26
CA VAL A 9 5.38 -12.80 -6.57
C VAL A 9 5.85 -14.05 -7.34
N SER A 10 7.16 -14.36 -7.31
CA SER A 10 7.70 -15.53 -8.01
C SER A 10 7.26 -16.87 -7.42
N SER A 11 6.82 -16.90 -6.17
CA SER A 11 6.38 -18.13 -5.49
C SER A 11 4.92 -18.48 -5.72
N LEU A 12 4.13 -17.57 -6.31
CA LEU A 12 2.70 -17.77 -6.53
C LEU A 12 2.45 -18.68 -7.74
N PRO A 13 1.59 -19.71 -7.62
CA PRO A 13 1.18 -20.53 -8.76
C PRO A 13 0.14 -19.77 -9.60
N ALA A 14 0.56 -18.67 -10.22
CA ALA A 14 -0.27 -17.76 -10.99
C ALA A 14 0.32 -17.49 -12.37
N GLU A 15 -0.55 -17.30 -13.36
CA GLU A 15 -0.18 -16.88 -14.72
C GLU A 15 0.29 -15.42 -14.73
N TYR A 16 -0.31 -14.62 -13.85
CA TYR A 16 0.08 -13.24 -13.61
C TYR A 16 -0.13 -12.90 -12.15
N ALA A 17 0.84 -12.20 -11.56
CA ALA A 17 0.69 -11.61 -10.24
C ALA A 17 1.35 -10.23 -10.17
N ASP A 18 0.70 -9.32 -9.44
CA ASP A 18 1.25 -8.01 -9.13
C ASP A 18 1.20 -7.75 -7.63
N LEU A 19 2.23 -7.07 -7.14
CA LEU A 19 2.33 -6.61 -5.76
C LEU A 19 2.46 -5.10 -5.78
N ARG A 20 1.60 -4.44 -5.02
CA ARG A 20 1.69 -3.00 -4.75
C ARG A 20 1.98 -2.81 -3.27
N PHE A 21 2.94 -1.93 -2.99
CA PHE A 21 3.22 -1.45 -1.64
C PHE A 21 3.31 0.07 -1.68
N GLU A 22 2.65 0.73 -0.73
CA GLU A 22 2.60 2.18 -0.63
C GLU A 22 2.89 2.63 0.79
N GLU A 23 3.68 3.68 0.89
CA GLU A 23 3.89 4.44 2.11
C GLU A 23 3.39 5.86 1.88
N ASN A 24 2.46 6.28 2.73
CA ASN A 24 1.85 7.59 2.67
C ASN A 24 2.16 8.34 3.96
N ARG A 25 2.85 9.47 3.81
CA ARG A 25 3.12 10.40 4.91
C ARG A 25 2.30 11.67 4.69
N LYS A 26 1.43 12.00 5.64
CA LYS A 26 0.57 13.19 5.61
C LYS A 26 0.85 14.06 6.81
N ILE A 27 0.96 15.36 6.58
CA ILE A 27 1.00 16.38 7.62
C ILE A 27 -0.29 17.19 7.49
N ARG A 28 -1.08 17.24 8.56
CA ARG A 28 -2.30 18.04 8.66
C ARG A 28 -2.00 19.23 9.57
N ILE A 29 -2.16 20.43 9.02
CA ILE A 29 -2.11 21.68 9.78
C ILE A 29 -3.48 22.33 9.62
N ALA A 30 -4.18 22.59 10.72
CA ALA A 30 -5.51 23.20 10.73
C ALA A 30 -5.51 24.43 11.65
N TYR A 31 -6.19 25.48 11.21
CA TYR A 31 -6.39 26.73 11.94
C TYR A 31 -7.89 26.97 12.11
N GLU A 32 -8.26 27.56 13.24
CA GLU A 32 -9.60 28.08 13.51
C GLU A 32 -9.50 29.59 13.69
N GLY A 33 -9.92 30.34 12.67
CA GLY A 33 -9.68 31.77 12.60
C GLY A 33 -8.18 32.08 12.51
N LYS A 34 -7.64 32.78 13.51
CA LYS A 34 -6.20 33.12 13.61
C LYS A 34 -5.43 32.16 14.52
N GLU A 35 -6.12 31.23 15.17
CA GLU A 35 -5.52 30.31 16.13
C GLU A 35 -5.18 28.98 15.45
N LEU A 36 -4.00 28.44 15.77
CA LEU A 36 -3.59 27.12 15.31
C LEU A 36 -4.36 26.06 16.10
N ALA A 37 -5.23 25.33 15.42
CA ALA A 37 -6.11 24.34 16.05
C ALA A 37 -5.50 22.93 16.10
N GLN A 38 -4.76 22.54 15.06
CA GLN A 38 -4.20 21.18 14.99
C GLN A 38 -2.92 21.12 14.16
N ILE A 39 -1.92 20.39 14.67
CA ILE A 39 -0.83 19.82 13.87
C ILE A 39 -0.82 18.32 14.11
N ALA A 40 -0.99 17.53 13.05
CA ALA A 40 -0.95 16.07 13.13
C ALA A 40 -0.08 15.51 12.01
N THR A 41 0.71 14.49 12.32
CA THR A 41 1.43 13.69 11.33
C THR A 41 0.83 12.30 11.31
N THR A 42 0.49 11.83 10.11
CA THR A 42 -0.01 10.47 9.90
C THR A 42 0.92 9.75 8.95
N LEU A 43 1.40 8.59 9.39
CA LEU A 43 2.12 7.62 8.57
C LEU A 43 1.21 6.42 8.38
N THR A 44 0.93 6.07 7.13
CA THR A 44 0.20 4.84 6.78
C THR A 44 1.04 4.07 5.78
N SER A 45 1.15 2.76 5.97
CA SER A 45 1.71 1.84 4.99
C SER A 45 0.72 0.73 4.72
N GLY A 46 0.73 0.21 3.50
CA GLY A 46 -0.19 -0.82 3.08
C GLY A 46 0.04 -1.20 1.62
N GLY A 47 -0.75 -2.14 1.14
CA GLY A 47 -0.56 -2.67 -0.20
C GLY A 47 -1.52 -3.81 -0.47
N HIS A 48 -1.34 -4.45 -1.61
CA HIS A 48 -2.07 -5.64 -1.96
C HIS A 48 -1.24 -6.52 -2.88
N VAL A 49 -1.57 -7.81 -2.87
CA VAL A 49 -1.10 -8.78 -3.85
C VAL A 49 -2.30 -9.26 -4.64
N ARG A 50 -2.19 -9.26 -5.97
CA ARG A 50 -3.19 -9.83 -6.87
C ARG A 50 -2.57 -10.99 -7.62
N ALA A 51 -3.32 -12.08 -7.75
CA ALA A 51 -2.93 -13.27 -8.49
C ALA A 51 -4.06 -13.71 -9.43
N TYR A 52 -3.68 -14.13 -10.63
CA TYR A 52 -4.57 -14.58 -11.69
C TYR A 52 -4.12 -15.96 -12.17
N ALA A 53 -5.05 -16.91 -12.21
CA ALA A 53 -4.79 -18.27 -12.67
C ALA A 53 -6.06 -18.89 -13.25
N ASN A 54 -5.96 -19.46 -14.46
CA ASN A 54 -7.06 -20.17 -15.14
C ASN A 54 -8.33 -19.30 -15.26
N GLY A 55 -8.17 -17.99 -15.48
CA GLY A 55 -9.28 -17.03 -15.53
C GLY A 55 -9.85 -16.61 -14.16
N GLY A 56 -9.37 -17.18 -13.05
CA GLY A 56 -9.71 -16.79 -11.69
C GLY A 56 -8.85 -15.63 -11.16
N LYS A 57 -9.33 -14.93 -10.12
CA LYS A 57 -8.65 -13.81 -9.47
C LYS A 57 -8.71 -13.92 -7.95
N ALA A 58 -7.58 -13.72 -7.28
CA ALA A 58 -7.48 -13.58 -5.83
C ALA A 58 -6.77 -12.27 -5.45
N ILE A 59 -7.14 -11.69 -4.30
CA ILE A 59 -6.56 -10.46 -3.75
C ILE A 59 -6.35 -10.65 -2.24
N ALA A 60 -5.19 -10.23 -1.73
CA ALA A 60 -4.86 -10.18 -0.30
C ALA A 60 -4.17 -8.85 0.05
#